data_AF-A0A7J7Z020-F1
#
_entry.id   AF-A0A7J7Z020-F1
#
_cell.length_a   1.000
_cell.length_b   1.000
_cell.length_c   1.000
_cell.angle_alpha   90.00
_cell.angle_beta   90.00
_cell.angle_gamma   90.00
#
_symmetry.space_group_name_H-M   'P 1'
#
loop_
_entity.id
_entity.type
_entity.pdbx_description
1 polymer ?
#
loop_
_entity_poly.entity_id
_entity_poly.type
_entity_poly.pdbx_seq_one_letter_code
_entity_poly.pdbx_strand_id
1 'polypeptide(L)'
;MPFKKSPVTDIFGIIAPSYKEKVLRFNLQEKKKKRSDKSKPPFSITAEFILRFNETKNRKEKEKLLDLARKILLKCKRKLGLSTLGTGEHVHLPTTWIEVSFLAQCKGEIQDEALNILYTSLDHASFYYDHPPALFFLAESIFYRLCCDAFLKPYLFSVEIKLAKWCLA
;
A
#
# COMPACT_ATOMS: atom_id res chain seq x y z
N MET A 1 -16.40 -20.01 -27.14
CA MET A 1 -15.87 -20.64 -25.90
C MET A 1 -15.91 -19.61 -24.79
N PRO A 2 -16.59 -19.83 -23.65
CA PRO A 2 -16.64 -18.82 -22.61
C PRO A 2 -15.38 -18.95 -21.72
N PHE A 3 -14.56 -17.91 -21.72
CA PHE A 3 -13.49 -17.75 -20.73
C PHE A 3 -14.15 -17.48 -19.37
N LYS A 4 -14.23 -18.50 -18.51
CA LYS A 4 -14.57 -18.32 -17.09
C LYS A 4 -13.42 -17.58 -16.41
N LYS A 5 -13.47 -16.25 -16.35
CA LYS A 5 -12.72 -15.48 -15.36
C LYS A 5 -13.45 -15.64 -14.03
N SER A 6 -13.00 -16.58 -13.22
CA SER A 6 -13.34 -16.57 -11.79
C SER A 6 -12.66 -15.33 -11.19
N PRO A 7 -13.39 -14.41 -10.55
CA PRO A 7 -12.73 -13.45 -9.70
C PRO A 7 -12.18 -14.27 -8.53
N VAL A 8 -10.85 -14.33 -8.41
CA VAL A 8 -10.24 -14.83 -7.18
C VAL A 8 -10.44 -13.74 -6.13
N THR A 9 -11.67 -13.63 -5.64
CA THR A 9 -12.03 -12.90 -4.42
C THR A 9 -11.48 -13.71 -3.26
N ASP A 10 -10.40 -13.20 -2.66
CA ASP A 10 -9.98 -13.62 -1.33
C ASP A 10 -11.04 -13.15 -0.31
N ILE A 11 -11.44 -14.04 0.59
CA ILE A 11 -12.71 -14.01 1.33
C ILE A 11 -12.78 -12.87 2.37
N PHE A 12 -11.73 -12.05 2.51
CA PHE A 12 -11.59 -11.10 3.61
C PHE A 12 -11.30 -9.65 3.22
N GLY A 13 -11.46 -9.28 1.94
CA GLY A 13 -11.19 -7.90 1.51
C GLY A 13 -9.70 -7.52 1.59
N ILE A 14 -8.82 -8.53 1.65
CA ILE A 14 -7.37 -8.37 1.56
C ILE A 14 -6.99 -8.63 0.11
N ILE A 15 -6.28 -7.68 -0.49
CA ILE A 15 -5.82 -7.82 -1.86
C ILE A 15 -4.76 -8.93 -1.88
N ALA A 16 -5.08 -10.07 -2.51
CA ALA A 16 -4.18 -11.21 -2.61
C ALA A 16 -2.83 -10.81 -3.26
N PRO A 17 -1.69 -11.02 -2.59
CA PRO A 17 -0.38 -10.62 -3.09
C PRO A 17 0.05 -11.33 -4.37
N SER A 18 -0.51 -12.49 -4.70
CA SER A 18 0.06 -13.41 -5.69
C SER A 18 0.02 -12.88 -7.14
N TYR A 19 -0.99 -12.07 -7.49
CA TYR A 19 -1.07 -11.41 -8.80
C TYR A 19 -0.21 -10.14 -8.83
N LYS A 20 -0.30 -9.32 -7.77
CA LYS A 20 0.34 -8.01 -7.69
C LYS A 20 1.84 -8.07 -7.41
N GLU A 21 2.32 -9.04 -6.64
CA GLU A 21 3.76 -9.32 -6.50
C GLU A 21 4.38 -9.71 -7.82
N LYS A 22 3.69 -10.45 -8.71
CA LYS A 22 4.23 -10.81 -10.03
C LYS A 22 4.38 -9.58 -10.91
N VAL A 23 3.38 -8.69 -10.95
CA VAL A 23 3.43 -7.42 -11.70
C VAL A 23 4.53 -6.50 -11.15
N LEU A 24 4.66 -6.41 -9.82
CA LEU A 24 5.69 -5.62 -9.17
C LEU A 24 7.10 -6.21 -9.33
N ARG A 25 7.23 -7.53 -9.27
CA ARG A 25 8.47 -8.22 -9.61
C ARG A 25 8.83 -7.99 -11.07
N PHE A 26 7.87 -7.95 -11.99
CA PHE A 26 8.13 -7.64 -13.41
C PHE A 26 8.74 -6.23 -13.56
N ASN A 27 8.12 -5.22 -12.95
CA ASN A 27 8.60 -3.83 -13.04
C ASN A 27 9.94 -3.59 -12.32
N LEU A 28 10.23 -4.34 -11.24
CA LEU A 28 11.51 -4.29 -10.52
C LEU A 28 12.61 -5.12 -11.18
N GLN A 29 12.25 -6.22 -11.88
CA GLN A 29 13.19 -7.11 -12.58
C GLN A 29 13.76 -6.47 -13.84
N GLU A 30 13.05 -5.55 -14.50
CA GLU A 30 13.64 -4.78 -15.62
C GLU A 30 14.87 -3.96 -15.18
N LYS A 31 14.92 -3.51 -13.92
CA LYS A 31 16.09 -2.81 -13.34
C LYS A 31 17.14 -3.73 -12.68
N LYS A 32 16.89 -5.05 -12.56
CA LYS A 32 17.81 -5.97 -11.86
C LYS A 32 18.10 -7.24 -12.67
N LYS A 33 18.85 -7.09 -13.78
CA LYS A 33 19.77 -8.15 -14.19
C LYS A 33 20.91 -8.21 -13.17
N LYS A 34 20.99 -9.33 -12.45
CA LYS A 34 21.99 -9.77 -11.44
C LYS A 34 21.61 -9.51 -9.97
N ARG A 35 21.07 -10.54 -9.31
CA ARG A 35 21.82 -11.45 -8.43
C ARG A 35 20.86 -12.41 -7.72
N SER A 36 21.20 -13.69 -7.78
CA SER A 36 20.67 -14.75 -6.95
C SER A 36 21.20 -14.59 -5.53
N ASP A 37 20.33 -14.33 -4.57
CA ASP A 37 20.56 -14.63 -3.16
C ASP A 37 19.18 -14.69 -2.49
N LYS A 38 19.01 -15.56 -1.49
CA LYS A 38 17.73 -15.79 -0.78
C LYS A 38 17.10 -14.44 -0.40
N SER A 39 16.17 -13.97 -1.21
CA SER A 39 15.87 -12.54 -1.30
C SER A 39 15.02 -12.12 -0.11
N LYS A 40 15.53 -11.19 0.70
CA LYS A 40 14.70 -10.43 1.65
C LYS A 40 13.42 -9.99 0.94
N PRO A 41 12.26 -10.06 1.59
CA PRO A 41 11.01 -9.63 0.97
C PRO A 41 11.16 -8.18 0.48
N PRO A 42 10.61 -7.84 -0.70
CA PRO A 42 10.76 -6.52 -1.29
C PRO A 42 10.15 -5.40 -0.42
N PHE A 43 9.23 -5.75 0.47
CA PHE A 43 8.54 -4.85 1.39
C PHE A 43 8.72 -5.32 2.83
N SER A 44 8.71 -4.38 3.77
CA SER A 44 8.77 -4.70 5.21
C SER A 44 7.46 -5.30 5.72
N ILE A 45 6.36 -5.10 4.98
CA ILE A 45 5.01 -5.52 5.33
C ILE A 45 4.56 -6.63 4.39
N THR A 46 4.04 -7.70 4.97
CA THR A 46 3.49 -8.86 4.25
C THR A 46 1.99 -8.98 4.51
N ALA A 47 1.28 -9.74 3.68
CA ALA A 47 -0.13 -10.05 3.93
C ALA A 47 -0.33 -10.78 5.28
N GLU A 48 0.61 -11.64 5.65
CA GLU A 48 0.61 -12.31 6.97
C GLU A 48 0.68 -11.29 8.11
N PHE A 49 1.51 -10.25 7.98
CA PHE A 49 1.56 -9.16 8.96
C PHE A 49 0.22 -8.45 9.07
N ILE A 50 -0.41 -8.10 7.94
CA ILE A 50 -1.71 -7.40 7.91
C ILE A 50 -2.81 -8.24 8.56
N LEU A 51 -2.89 -9.53 8.21
CA LEU A 51 -3.83 -10.48 8.81
C LEU A 51 -3.64 -10.55 10.32
N ARG A 52 -2.41 -10.81 10.76
CA ARG A 52 -2.08 -10.94 12.18
C ARG A 52 -2.35 -9.65 12.96
N PHE A 53 -2.08 -8.49 12.35
CA PHE A 53 -2.37 -7.18 12.93
C PHE A 53 -3.86 -6.97 13.13
N ASN A 54 -4.69 -7.34 12.15
CA ASN A 54 -6.13 -7.12 12.18
C ASN A 54 -6.88 -8.14 13.06
N GLU A 55 -6.39 -9.36 13.19
CA GLU A 55 -7.10 -10.47 13.85
C GLU A 55 -6.60 -10.78 15.27
N THR A 56 -5.41 -10.33 15.67
CA THR A 56 -4.88 -10.67 17.00
C THR A 56 -5.77 -10.12 18.13
N LYS A 57 -6.15 -11.02 19.05
CA LYS A 57 -6.86 -10.69 20.29
C LYS A 57 -5.92 -10.49 21.48
N ASN A 58 -4.63 -10.87 21.34
CA ASN A 58 -3.65 -10.75 22.40
C ASN A 58 -3.17 -9.30 22.51
N ARG A 59 -3.50 -8.64 23.62
CA ARG A 59 -3.14 -7.23 23.86
C ARG A 59 -1.64 -6.96 23.77
N LYS A 60 -0.80 -7.82 24.36
CA LYS A 60 0.67 -7.65 24.34
C LYS A 60 1.24 -7.80 22.95
N GLU A 61 0.68 -8.70 22.15
CA GLU A 61 1.09 -8.90 20.77
C GLU A 61 0.63 -7.74 19.88
N LYS A 62 -0.61 -7.29 20.06
CA LYS A 62 -1.17 -6.14 19.34
C LYS A 62 -0.33 -4.88 19.53
N GLU A 63 0.11 -4.61 20.76
CA GLU A 63 1.00 -3.48 21.07
C GLU A 63 2.36 -3.59 20.35
N LYS A 64 2.97 -4.77 20.33
CA LYS A 64 4.21 -5.01 19.57
C LYS A 64 4.03 -4.80 18.07
N LEU A 65 2.91 -5.25 17.50
CA LEU A 65 2.59 -5.07 16.09
C LEU A 65 2.33 -3.60 15.76
N LEU A 66 1.66 -2.86 16.65
CA LEU A 66 1.47 -1.40 16.55
C LEU A 66 2.82 -0.66 16.55
N ASP A 67 3.71 -0.98 17.49
CA ASP A 67 5.04 -0.36 17.54
C ASP A 67 5.86 -0.65 16.28
N LEU A 68 5.73 -1.87 15.72
CA LEU A 68 6.38 -2.21 14.46
C LEU A 68 5.80 -1.41 13.30
N ALA A 69 4.47 -1.32 13.21
CA ALA A 69 3.78 -0.54 12.18
C ALA A 69 4.19 0.94 12.24
N ARG A 70 4.24 1.54 13.44
CA ARG A 70 4.69 2.93 13.66
C ARG A 70 6.15 3.14 13.20
N LYS A 71 7.03 2.19 13.50
CA LYS A 71 8.44 2.23 13.03
C LYS A 71 8.55 2.16 11.52
N ILE A 72 7.73 1.32 10.87
CA ILE A 72 7.70 1.22 9.40
C ILE A 72 7.16 2.52 8.80
N LEU A 73 6.06 3.04 9.36
CA LEU A 73 5.43 4.27 8.93
C LEU A 73 6.39 5.47 9.02
N LEU A 74 7.17 5.58 10.10
CA LEU A 74 8.22 6.61 10.23
C LEU A 74 9.28 6.50 9.13
N LYS A 75 9.69 5.27 8.76
CA LYS A 75 10.62 5.04 7.64
C LYS A 75 9.98 5.45 6.31
N CYS A 76 8.72 5.13 6.09
CA CYS A 76 7.98 5.53 4.89
C CYS A 76 7.91 7.06 4.76
N LYS A 77 7.59 7.80 5.84
CA LYS A 77 7.59 9.28 5.82
C LYS A 77 8.90 9.87 5.31
N ARG A 78 10.04 9.32 5.76
CA ARG A 78 11.38 9.75 5.31
C ARG A 78 11.61 9.43 3.84
N LYS A 79 11.29 8.21 3.41
CA LYS A 79 11.45 7.76 2.01
C LYS A 79 10.47 8.42 1.03
N LEU A 80 9.39 9.02 1.51
CA LEU A 80 8.48 9.84 0.71
C LEU A 80 8.94 11.30 0.60
N GLY A 81 9.95 11.72 1.37
CA GLY A 81 10.39 13.11 1.37
C GLY A 81 9.29 14.09 1.80
N LEU A 82 8.43 13.73 2.76
CA LEU A 82 7.32 14.60 3.17
C LEU A 82 7.79 15.98 3.65
N SER A 83 8.95 16.04 4.31
CA SER A 83 9.59 17.29 4.77
C SER A 83 10.34 18.04 3.66
N THR A 84 10.52 17.42 2.50
CA THR A 84 11.30 17.94 1.36
C THR A 84 10.46 17.96 0.08
N LEU A 85 9.13 18.01 0.22
CA LEU A 85 8.17 18.07 -0.88
C LEU A 85 8.38 16.98 -1.95
N GLY A 86 8.66 15.74 -1.52
CA GLY A 86 8.83 14.62 -2.44
C GLY A 86 10.17 14.59 -3.18
N THR A 87 11.15 15.43 -2.81
CA THR A 87 12.47 15.49 -3.43
C THR A 87 13.58 15.09 -2.46
N GLY A 88 14.66 14.47 -2.97
CA GLY A 88 15.84 14.15 -2.17
C GLY A 88 16.52 12.84 -2.58
N GLU A 89 17.79 12.69 -2.22
CA GLU A 89 18.64 11.56 -2.60
C GLU A 89 18.11 10.19 -2.14
N HIS A 90 17.41 10.17 -1.00
CA HIS A 90 16.86 8.95 -0.40
C HIS A 90 15.35 8.79 -0.63
N VAL A 91 14.76 9.64 -1.47
CA VAL A 91 13.33 9.59 -1.78
C VAL A 91 13.07 8.56 -2.87
N HIS A 92 12.17 7.61 -2.57
CA HIS A 92 11.81 6.52 -3.46
C HIS A 92 10.29 6.39 -3.50
N LEU A 93 9.62 7.26 -4.26
CA LEU A 93 8.17 7.39 -4.25
C LEU A 93 7.43 6.11 -4.64
N PRO A 94 7.68 5.48 -5.81
CA PRO A 94 6.84 4.38 -6.29
C PRO A 94 6.80 3.19 -5.34
N THR A 95 7.96 2.76 -4.85
CA THR A 95 8.07 1.64 -3.90
C THR A 95 7.46 2.00 -2.54
N THR A 96 7.65 3.24 -2.09
CA THR A 96 7.19 3.64 -0.76
C THR A 96 5.68 3.84 -0.73
N TRP A 97 5.06 4.33 -1.80
CA TRP A 97 3.60 4.40 -1.90
C TRP A 97 2.95 3.02 -1.75
N ILE A 98 3.53 2.00 -2.38
CA ILE A 98 3.04 0.63 -2.28
C ILE A 98 3.16 0.11 -0.85
N GLU A 99 4.30 0.34 -0.20
CA GLU A 99 4.49 -0.04 1.20
C GLU A 99 3.49 0.66 2.13
N VAL A 100 3.19 1.94 1.89
CA VAL A 100 2.18 2.70 2.63
C VAL A 100 0.77 2.19 2.34
N SER A 101 0.47 1.75 1.12
CA SER A 101 -0.82 1.14 0.79
C SER A 101 -1.04 -0.20 1.52
N PHE A 102 0.02 -0.92 1.88
CA PHE A 102 -0.06 -2.08 2.75
C PHE A 102 -0.32 -1.68 4.20
N LEU A 103 0.32 -0.61 4.71
CA LEU A 103 -0.02 -0.05 6.04
C LEU A 103 -1.47 0.41 6.11
N ALA A 104 -2.02 0.96 5.01
CA ALA A 104 -3.41 1.40 4.94
C ALA A 104 -4.42 0.25 5.11
N GLN A 105 -3.99 -1.01 5.03
CA GLN A 105 -4.82 -2.19 5.31
C GLN A 105 -4.79 -2.62 6.79
N CYS A 106 -3.90 -2.05 7.60
CA CYS A 106 -3.84 -2.27 9.05
C CYS A 106 -4.86 -1.37 9.76
N LYS A 107 -5.99 -1.94 10.19
CA LYS A 107 -7.16 -1.20 10.70
C LYS A 107 -6.83 -0.33 11.92
N GLY A 108 -7.53 0.80 12.05
CA GLY A 108 -7.40 1.73 13.17
C GLY A 108 -6.43 2.89 12.88
N GLU A 109 -5.73 3.37 13.90
CA GLU A 109 -4.87 4.57 13.79
C GLU A 109 -3.80 4.48 12.67
N ILE A 110 -3.25 3.29 12.42
CA ILE A 110 -2.23 3.07 11.39
C ILE A 110 -2.82 3.28 9.99
N GLN A 111 -4.06 2.84 9.77
CA GLN A 111 -4.75 3.03 8.50
C GLN A 111 -4.96 4.53 8.22
N ASP A 112 -5.51 5.26 9.18
CA ASP A 112 -5.81 6.69 9.00
C ASP A 112 -4.54 7.51 8.74
N GLU A 113 -3.47 7.22 9.50
CA GLU A 113 -2.19 7.88 9.32
C GLU A 113 -1.55 7.53 7.97
N ALA A 114 -1.60 6.26 7.56
CA ALA A 114 -1.07 5.81 6.27
C ALA A 114 -1.78 6.48 5.09
N LEU A 115 -3.11 6.57 5.12
CA LEU A 115 -3.91 7.23 4.08
C LEU A 115 -3.59 8.72 4.00
N ASN A 116 -3.46 9.40 5.15
CA ASN A 116 -3.12 10.82 5.18
C ASN A 116 -1.71 11.10 4.60
N ILE A 117 -0.74 10.24 4.93
CA ILE A 117 0.61 10.29 4.36
C ILE A 117 0.60 10.06 2.86
N LEU A 118 -0.17 9.07 2.39
CA LEU A 118 -0.30 8.76 0.97
C LEU A 118 -0.86 9.98 0.22
N TYR A 119 -1.93 10.57 0.74
CA TYR A 119 -2.54 11.78 0.17
C TYR A 119 -1.55 12.94 0.10
N THR A 120 -0.89 13.26 1.22
CA THR A 120 0.10 14.34 1.29
C THR A 120 1.25 14.11 0.31
N SER A 121 1.73 12.87 0.19
CA SER A 121 2.82 12.54 -0.72
C SER A 121 2.41 12.65 -2.18
N LEU A 122 1.20 12.25 -2.54
CA LEU A 122 0.70 12.37 -3.92
C LEU A 122 0.52 13.84 -4.31
N ASP A 123 0.09 14.69 -3.37
CA ASP A 123 -0.06 16.12 -3.58
C ASP A 123 1.30 16.82 -3.83
N HIS A 124 2.35 16.36 -3.14
CA HIS A 124 3.70 16.92 -3.28
C HIS A 124 4.52 16.32 -4.43
N ALA A 125 4.11 15.18 -4.99
CA ALA A 125 4.96 14.44 -5.92
C ALA A 125 4.96 15.06 -7.33
N SER A 126 6.16 15.35 -7.84
CA SER A 126 6.34 15.57 -9.27
C SER A 126 6.23 14.24 -10.04
N PHE A 127 5.46 14.23 -11.12
CA PHE A 127 5.23 13.03 -11.92
C PHE A 127 6.43 12.68 -12.79
N TYR A 128 6.99 11.49 -12.59
CA TYR A 128 8.09 10.94 -13.39
C TYR A 128 7.66 9.65 -14.12
N TYR A 129 8.45 9.26 -15.13
CA TYR A 129 8.12 8.19 -16.06
C TYR A 129 7.98 6.79 -15.43
N ASP A 130 8.57 6.57 -14.25
CA ASP A 130 8.51 5.30 -13.51
C ASP A 130 7.40 5.24 -12.44
N HIS A 131 6.62 6.31 -12.30
CA HIS A 131 5.49 6.40 -11.37
C HIS A 131 4.20 5.69 -11.81
N PRO A 132 3.80 5.67 -13.11
CA PRO A 132 2.49 5.17 -13.52
C PRO A 132 2.15 3.78 -13.00
N PRO A 133 3.04 2.76 -13.03
CA PRO A 133 2.70 1.43 -12.52
C PRO A 133 2.33 1.41 -11.03
N ALA A 134 3.02 2.21 -10.21
CA ALA A 134 2.71 2.33 -8.80
C ALA A 134 1.39 3.09 -8.57
N LEU A 135 1.14 4.15 -9.35
CA LEU A 135 -0.10 4.91 -9.27
C LEU A 135 -1.32 4.08 -9.67
N PHE A 136 -1.24 3.29 -10.74
CA PHE A 136 -2.31 2.35 -11.12
C PHE A 136 -2.58 1.33 -10.02
N PHE A 137 -1.51 0.77 -9.43
CA PHE A 137 -1.65 -0.15 -8.30
C PHE A 137 -2.33 0.52 -7.09
N LEU A 138 -1.97 1.76 -6.77
CA LEU A 138 -2.59 2.52 -5.68
C LEU A 138 -4.06 2.77 -5.95
N ALA A 139 -4.39 3.26 -7.15
CA ALA A 139 -5.75 3.52 -7.57
C ALA A 139 -6.61 2.26 -7.43
N GLU A 140 -6.15 1.13 -8.00
CA GLU A 140 -6.85 -0.15 -7.89
C GLU A 140 -7.03 -0.59 -6.43
N SER A 141 -6.00 -0.39 -5.58
CA SER A 141 -6.06 -0.78 -4.18
C SER A 141 -7.02 0.10 -3.36
N ILE A 142 -7.07 1.40 -3.66
CA ILE A 142 -7.99 2.36 -3.04
C ILE A 142 -9.42 2.09 -3.51
N PHE A 143 -9.64 1.87 -4.82
CA PHE A 143 -10.95 1.55 -5.36
C PHE A 143 -11.49 0.24 -4.82
N TYR A 144 -10.66 -0.81 -4.77
CA TYR A 144 -11.07 -2.09 -4.20
C TYR A 144 -11.55 -1.92 -2.76
N ARG A 145 -10.80 -1.16 -1.96
CA ARG A 145 -11.16 -0.85 -0.58
C ARG A 145 -12.43 -0.02 -0.47
N LEU A 146 -12.58 1.03 -1.29
CA LEU A 146 -13.80 1.84 -1.35
C LEU A 146 -15.02 0.98 -1.69
N CYS A 147 -14.89 0.04 -2.63
CA CYS A 147 -15.95 -0.92 -2.93
C CYS A 147 -16.26 -1.76 -1.69
N CYS A 148 -15.25 -2.40 -1.08
CA CYS A 148 -15.44 -3.23 0.12
C CYS A 148 -16.06 -2.46 1.30
N ASP A 149 -15.61 -1.23 1.57
CA ASP A 149 -16.08 -0.39 2.67
C ASP A 149 -17.46 0.22 2.38
N ALA A 150 -17.77 0.61 1.15
CA ALA A 150 -19.11 1.10 0.77
C ALA A 150 -20.20 0.03 0.94
N PHE A 151 -19.83 -1.26 0.82
CA PHE A 151 -20.75 -2.36 1.14
C PHE A 151 -20.93 -2.57 2.66
N LEU A 152 -20.01 -2.08 3.50
CA LEU A 152 -19.98 -2.36 4.94
C LEU A 152 -20.27 -1.14 5.83
N LYS A 153 -20.10 0.09 5.34
CA LYS A 153 -20.25 1.34 6.12
C LYS A 153 -21.05 2.38 5.31
N PRO A 154 -21.98 3.10 5.96
CA PRO A 154 -22.78 4.13 5.29
C PRO A 154 -22.03 5.46 5.05
N TYR A 155 -20.77 5.58 5.49
CA TYR A 155 -19.95 6.77 5.34
C TYR A 155 -18.51 6.41 4.94
N LEU A 156 -17.98 7.11 3.93
CA LEU A 156 -16.58 7.05 3.52
C LEU A 156 -15.76 8.10 4.30
N PHE A 157 -14.49 7.82 4.56
CA PHE A 157 -13.60 8.80 5.19
C PHE A 157 -13.25 9.93 4.19
N SER A 158 -13.15 11.17 4.68
CA SER A 158 -12.85 12.36 3.85
C SER A 158 -11.58 12.20 3.00
N VAL A 159 -10.56 11.54 3.54
CA VAL A 159 -9.28 11.29 2.84
C VAL A 159 -9.44 10.29 1.70
N GLU A 160 -10.32 9.30 1.84
CA GLU A 160 -10.59 8.30 0.80
C GLU A 160 -11.29 8.92 -0.40
N ILE A 161 -12.24 9.83 -0.14
CA ILE A 161 -12.91 10.61 -1.19
C ILE A 161 -11.90 11.51 -1.91
N LYS A 162 -10.98 12.15 -1.17
CA LYS A 162 -9.92 12.98 -1.77
C LYS A 162 -8.97 12.15 -2.65
N LEU A 163 -8.61 10.95 -2.20
CA LEU A 163 -7.78 10.02 -2.97
C LEU A 163 -8.52 9.46 -4.19
N ALA A 164 -9.82 9.19 -4.09
CA ALA A 164 -10.63 8.75 -5.22
C ALA A 164 -10.68 9.80 -6.33
N LYS A 165 -10.77 11.09 -5.97
CA LYS A 165 -10.68 12.19 -6.95
C LYS A 165 -9.37 12.18 -7.71
N TRP A 166 -8.25 11.94 -7.02
CA TRP A 166 -6.93 11.79 -7.65
C TRP A 166 -6.84 10.61 -8.62
N CYS A 167 -7.65 9.57 -8.43
CA CYS A 167 -7.66 8.38 -9.29
C CYS A 167 -8.61 8.50 -10.48
N LEU A 168 -9.55 9.46 -10.46
CA LEU A 168 -10.56 9.70 -11.50
C LEU A 168 -10.28 10.94 -12.37
N ALA A 169 -9.30 11.77 -11.97
CA ALA A 169 -8.82 12.93 -12.71
C ALA A 169 -7.72 12.52 -13.70
#